data_AF-A0A6M8N3M9-F1
#
_entry.id   AF-A0A6M8N3M9-F1
#
_cell.length_a   1.000
_cell.length_b   1.000
_cell.length_c   1.000
_cell.angle_alpha   90.00
_cell.angle_beta   90.00
_cell.angle_gamma   90.00
#
_symmetry.space_group_name_H-M   'P 1'
#
loop_
_entity.id
_entity.type
_entity.pdbx_description
1 polymer ?
#
loop_
_entity_poly.entity_id
_entity_poly.type
_entity_poly.pdbx_seq_one_letter_code
_entity_poly.pdbx_strand_id
1 'polypeptide(L)'
;MIKIFLFIVLWFSFSFSNESLNAQKQNTLYIHNLIEIEEKIASNFEKYLLTEFKIPTINDLITDEYLGSNFSLLNRMGDNIDFLDALNLKIKYAIRKNEFINAQDYTVLLYNRDLYRNYTTVSSEIADSKIDLSKSYVEFRLKSAEANTIYNILKAGNIIEKTCTATLVSKYCNNDKNSIRWYNASSNWIEYNKKDFNQGNITISSESIISSEILKLRDLKVGSYIFIKDKTKNVKLADDVSGNLQILKVN
;
A
#
# COMPACT_ATOMS: atom_id res chain seq x y z
N MET A 1 16.52 46.47 45.35
CA MET A 1 16.53 46.31 43.87
C MET A 1 16.70 44.86 43.42
N ILE A 2 17.62 44.06 43.98
CA ILE A 2 17.80 42.62 43.62
C ILE A 2 16.51 41.78 43.73
N LYS A 3 15.69 41.98 44.77
CA LYS A 3 14.42 41.24 44.95
C LYS A 3 13.37 41.54 43.87
N ILE A 4 13.33 42.79 43.37
CA ILE A 4 12.42 43.20 42.28
C ILE A 4 12.92 42.65 40.94
N PHE A 5 14.24 42.67 40.73
CA PHE A 5 14.86 42.10 39.53
C PHE A 5 14.64 40.58 39.43
N LEU A 6 14.76 39.84 40.54
CA LEU A 6 14.43 38.41 40.60
C LEU A 6 12.96 38.13 40.28
N PHE A 7 12.04 38.96 40.78
CA PHE A 7 10.61 38.83 40.47
C PHE A 7 10.32 39.05 38.98
N ILE A 8 10.97 40.04 38.37
CA ILE A 8 10.85 40.32 36.93
C ILE A 8 11.42 39.17 36.10
N VAL A 9 12.60 38.64 36.43
CA VAL A 9 13.20 37.49 35.74
C VAL A 9 12.32 36.24 35.85
N LEU A 10 11.73 35.98 37.03
CA LEU A 10 10.78 34.88 37.22
C LEU A 10 9.52 35.07 36.37
N TRP A 11 8.92 36.27 36.36
CA TRP A 11 7.72 36.56 35.56
C TRP A 11 7.98 36.47 34.05
N PHE A 12 9.12 36.94 33.56
CA PHE A 12 9.53 36.75 32.17
C PHE A 12 9.73 35.26 31.85
N SER A 13 10.38 34.50 32.73
CA SER A 13 10.59 33.05 32.54
C SER A 13 9.27 32.25 32.51
N PHE A 14 8.29 32.62 33.33
CA PHE A 14 6.95 32.02 33.29
C PHE A 14 6.18 32.36 32.01
N SER A 15 6.33 33.58 31.49
CA SER A 15 5.67 33.99 30.25
C SER A 15 6.25 33.25 29.03
N PHE A 16 7.59 33.21 28.92
CA PHE A 16 8.29 32.49 27.84
C PHE A 16 8.05 30.97 27.89
N SER A 17 7.98 30.36 29.07
CA SER A 17 7.72 28.92 29.19
C SER A 17 6.30 28.53 28.77
N ASN A 18 5.29 29.36 29.09
CA ASN A 18 3.92 29.16 28.61
C ASN A 18 3.80 29.28 27.09
N GLU A 19 4.45 30.27 26.47
CA GLU A 19 4.46 30.43 25.01
C GLU A 19 5.15 29.24 24.32
N SER A 20 6.30 28.82 24.82
CA SER A 20 7.03 27.65 24.31
C SER A 20 6.19 26.36 24.41
N LEU A 21 5.49 26.16 25.54
CA LEU A 21 4.63 24.99 25.73
C LEU A 21 3.44 24.99 24.78
N ASN A 22 2.82 26.15 24.56
CA ASN A 22 1.71 26.29 23.61
C ASN A 22 2.15 26.03 22.17
N ALA A 23 3.32 26.53 21.76
CA ALA A 23 3.90 26.25 20.45
C ALA A 23 4.19 24.75 20.25
N GLN A 24 4.74 24.08 21.27
CA GLN A 24 4.97 22.63 21.21
C GLN A 24 3.67 21.82 21.07
N LYS A 25 2.61 22.20 21.81
CA LYS A 25 1.29 21.57 21.69
C LYS A 25 0.69 21.76 20.30
N GLN A 26 0.80 22.96 19.73
CA GLN A 26 0.32 23.24 18.37
C GLN A 26 1.09 22.43 17.32
N ASN A 27 2.42 22.34 17.44
CA ASN A 27 3.24 21.53 16.54
C ASN A 27 2.89 20.04 16.66
N THR A 28 2.64 19.56 17.89
CA THR A 28 2.22 18.18 18.13
C THR A 28 0.89 17.86 17.45
N LEU A 29 -0.11 18.72 17.65
CA LEU A 29 -1.42 18.56 17.01
C LEU A 29 -1.30 18.59 15.48
N TYR A 30 -0.46 19.49 14.97
CA TYR A 30 -0.24 19.62 13.53
C TYR A 30 0.41 18.36 12.93
N ILE A 31 1.46 17.83 13.56
CA ILE A 31 2.09 16.57 13.16
C ILE A 31 1.12 15.41 13.25
N HIS A 32 0.31 15.34 14.32
CA HIS A 32 -0.70 14.30 14.45
C HIS A 32 -1.71 14.34 13.28
N ASN A 33 -2.21 15.52 12.92
CA ASN A 33 -3.12 15.67 11.78
C ASN A 33 -2.47 15.29 10.45
N LEU A 34 -1.17 15.60 10.25
CA LEU A 34 -0.44 15.15 9.06
C LEU A 34 -0.38 13.62 8.98
N ILE A 35 -0.02 12.96 10.09
CA ILE A 35 0.02 11.50 10.17
C ILE A 35 -1.36 10.91 9.90
N GLU A 36 -2.42 11.51 10.45
CA GLU A 36 -3.80 11.05 10.23
C GLU A 36 -4.21 11.13 8.76
N ILE A 37 -3.80 12.18 8.04
CA ILE A 37 -4.04 12.30 6.59
C ILE A 37 -3.32 11.18 5.84
N GLU A 38 -2.04 10.93 6.14
CA GLU A 38 -1.26 9.87 5.51
C GLU A 38 -1.86 8.47 5.77
N GLU A 39 -2.29 8.20 7.00
CA GLU A 39 -2.98 6.97 7.38
C GLU A 39 -4.32 6.80 6.66
N LYS A 40 -5.11 7.88 6.53
CA LYS A 40 -6.37 7.87 5.78
C LYS A 40 -6.15 7.61 4.30
N ILE A 41 -5.12 8.22 3.69
CA ILE A 41 -4.75 7.96 2.30
C ILE A 41 -4.37 6.49 2.13
N ALA A 42 -3.49 5.96 2.97
CA ALA A 42 -3.05 4.57 2.89
C ALA A 42 -4.20 3.57 3.06
N SER A 43 -5.08 3.78 4.05
CA SER A 43 -6.24 2.92 4.26
C SER A 43 -7.26 2.99 3.12
N ASN A 44 -7.46 4.17 2.50
CA ASN A 44 -8.38 4.31 1.37
C ASN A 44 -7.78 3.83 0.05
N PHE A 45 -6.45 3.86 -0.10
CA PHE A 45 -5.77 3.22 -1.22
C PHE A 45 -6.07 1.72 -1.26
N GLU A 46 -5.97 1.04 -0.12
CA GLU A 46 -6.33 -0.38 0.00
C GLU A 46 -7.81 -0.61 -0.35
N LYS A 47 -8.71 0.23 0.20
CA LYS A 47 -10.15 0.17 -0.13
C LYS A 47 -10.38 0.30 -1.63
N TYR A 48 -9.75 1.28 -2.28
CA TYR A 48 -9.86 1.54 -3.71
C TYR A 48 -9.37 0.37 -4.56
N LEU A 49 -8.24 -0.26 -4.20
CA LEU A 49 -7.77 -1.46 -4.89
C LEU A 49 -8.82 -2.58 -4.87
N LEU A 50 -9.47 -2.79 -3.72
CA LEU A 50 -10.44 -3.86 -3.52
C LEU A 50 -11.77 -3.62 -4.23
N THR A 51 -12.11 -2.36 -4.55
CA THR A 51 -13.38 -1.96 -5.19
C THR A 51 -13.21 -1.70 -6.69
N GLU A 52 -12.18 -0.94 -7.05
CA GLU A 52 -11.97 -0.44 -8.41
C GLU A 52 -11.01 -1.30 -9.22
N PHE A 53 -10.22 -2.16 -8.56
CA PHE A 53 -9.20 -3.02 -9.18
C PHE A 53 -8.21 -2.22 -10.05
N LYS A 54 -7.85 -1.02 -9.59
CA LYS A 54 -6.90 -0.10 -10.23
C LYS A 54 -6.03 0.57 -9.17
N ILE A 55 -4.83 0.97 -9.55
CA ILE A 55 -3.96 1.80 -8.71
C ILE A 55 -4.47 3.25 -8.79
N PRO A 56 -4.94 3.85 -7.69
CA PRO A 56 -5.51 5.19 -7.72
C PRO A 56 -4.43 6.27 -7.85
N THR A 57 -4.80 7.38 -8.46
CA THR A 57 -4.16 8.68 -8.22
C THR A 57 -4.73 9.32 -6.95
N ILE A 58 -4.10 10.37 -6.43
CA ILE A 58 -4.64 11.04 -5.24
C ILE A 58 -6.05 11.61 -5.49
N ASN A 59 -6.31 12.09 -6.70
CA ASN A 59 -7.61 12.65 -7.08
C ASN A 59 -8.72 11.59 -7.11
N ASP A 60 -8.39 10.36 -7.50
CA ASP A 60 -9.35 9.24 -7.47
C ASP A 60 -9.82 8.93 -6.04
N LEU A 61 -9.03 9.28 -5.02
CA LEU A 61 -9.38 9.11 -3.62
C LEU A 61 -10.17 10.30 -3.03
N ILE A 62 -10.18 11.47 -3.67
CA ILE A 62 -10.91 12.67 -3.19
C ILE A 62 -12.35 12.61 -3.68
N THR A 63 -13.09 11.62 -3.19
CA THR A 63 -14.52 11.46 -3.44
C THR A 63 -15.22 11.07 -2.15
N ASP A 64 -16.54 11.28 -2.06
CA ASP A 64 -17.34 10.92 -0.87
C ASP A 64 -17.32 9.42 -0.54
N GLU A 65 -16.90 8.57 -1.48
CA GLU A 65 -16.74 7.13 -1.24
C GLU A 65 -15.45 6.80 -0.48
N TYR A 66 -14.41 7.61 -0.62
CA TYR A 66 -13.07 7.35 -0.05
C TYR A 66 -12.71 8.41 1.00
N LEU A 67 -12.01 9.48 0.63
CA LEU A 67 -11.52 10.49 1.58
C LEU A 67 -12.55 11.59 1.91
N GLY A 68 -13.55 11.78 1.06
CA GLY A 68 -14.49 12.90 1.08
C GLY A 68 -14.16 13.95 0.01
N SER A 69 -15.18 14.51 -0.63
CA SER A 69 -15.02 15.60 -1.63
C SER A 69 -14.40 16.87 -1.05
N ASN A 70 -14.58 17.12 0.25
CA ASN A 70 -13.99 18.25 0.97
C ASN A 70 -12.65 17.91 1.65
N PHE A 71 -12.04 16.77 1.33
CA PHE A 71 -10.78 16.36 1.95
C PHE A 71 -9.64 17.31 1.54
N SER A 72 -8.91 17.82 2.53
CA SER A 72 -7.81 18.75 2.31
C SER A 72 -6.46 18.05 2.38
N LEU A 73 -5.68 18.18 1.32
CA LEU A 73 -4.28 17.75 1.26
C LEU A 73 -3.31 18.86 1.68
N LEU A 74 -3.83 20.02 2.11
CA LEU A 74 -3.03 21.20 2.42
C LEU A 74 -2.08 20.91 3.60
N ASN A 75 -0.81 21.23 3.38
CA ASN A 75 0.25 21.05 4.33
C ASN A 75 0.97 22.38 4.56
N ARG A 76 0.98 22.84 5.80
CA ARG A 76 1.65 24.07 6.23
C ARG A 76 3.17 23.92 6.30
N MET A 77 3.70 22.71 6.45
CA MET A 77 5.14 22.42 6.60
C MET A 77 5.80 21.93 5.30
N GLY A 78 5.05 21.88 4.20
CA GLY A 78 5.55 21.38 2.93
C GLY A 78 4.59 21.65 1.78
N ASP A 79 4.74 20.86 0.73
CA ASP A 79 3.80 20.79 -0.37
C ASP A 79 2.57 19.96 0.04
N ASN A 80 1.50 20.03 -0.75
CA ASN A 80 0.32 19.18 -0.56
C ASN A 80 0.71 17.70 -0.49
N ILE A 81 0.08 16.98 0.44
CA ILE A 81 0.30 15.54 0.60
C ILE A 81 -0.19 14.84 -0.66
N ASP A 82 0.66 14.02 -1.26
CA ASP A 82 0.41 13.38 -2.54
C ASP A 82 1.33 12.16 -2.68
N PHE A 83 1.02 11.27 -3.61
CA PHE A 83 1.89 10.14 -3.93
C PHE A 83 3.22 10.63 -4.47
N LEU A 84 4.30 10.09 -3.90
CA LEU A 84 5.61 10.14 -4.55
C LEU A 84 5.63 9.12 -5.68
N ASP A 85 5.14 7.91 -5.38
CA ASP A 85 5.03 6.81 -6.31
C ASP A 85 3.96 5.82 -5.82
N ALA A 86 2.79 5.86 -6.45
CA ALA A 86 1.68 4.95 -6.13
C ALA A 86 1.98 3.49 -6.49
N LEU A 87 2.82 3.24 -7.53
CA LEU A 87 3.21 1.88 -7.94
C LEU A 87 4.18 1.23 -6.95
N ASN A 88 4.79 2.02 -6.07
CA ASN A 88 5.70 1.56 -5.02
C ASN A 88 5.18 1.86 -3.60
N LEU A 89 3.91 2.23 -3.47
CA LEU A 89 3.27 2.54 -2.18
C LEU A 89 4.00 3.63 -1.38
N LYS A 90 4.40 4.70 -2.08
CA LYS A 90 5.14 5.83 -1.48
C LYS A 90 4.33 7.11 -1.55
N ILE A 91 4.17 7.76 -0.40
CA ILE A 91 3.69 9.13 -0.25
C ILE A 91 4.91 10.05 -0.10
N LYS A 92 4.80 11.27 -0.61
CA LYS A 92 5.82 12.30 -0.43
C LYS A 92 6.04 12.54 1.07
N TYR A 93 7.30 12.62 1.49
CA TYR A 93 7.63 13.07 2.83
C TYR A 93 6.99 14.45 3.10
N ALA A 94 6.26 14.61 4.20
CA ALA A 94 5.39 15.78 4.38
C ALA A 94 6.16 17.04 4.80
N ILE A 95 7.21 16.93 5.63
CA ILE A 95 7.97 18.10 6.07
C ILE A 95 9.01 18.46 4.99
N ARG A 96 8.70 19.45 4.14
CA ARG A 96 9.51 19.78 2.94
C ARG A 96 10.04 21.21 2.93
N LYS A 97 9.48 22.14 3.70
CA LYS A 97 9.95 23.53 3.72
C LYS A 97 11.30 23.62 4.44
N ASN A 98 12.21 24.39 3.86
CA ASN A 98 13.59 24.56 4.36
C ASN A 98 13.68 24.96 5.84
N GLU A 99 12.70 25.70 6.36
CA GLU A 99 12.62 26.13 7.76
C GLU A 99 12.29 25.01 8.75
N PHE A 100 11.86 23.83 8.27
CA PHE A 100 11.46 22.69 9.10
C PHE A 100 12.25 21.40 8.83
N ILE A 101 13.20 21.37 7.88
CA ILE A 101 13.90 20.13 7.48
C ILE A 101 15.19 19.86 8.28
N ASN A 102 15.47 20.61 9.33
CA ASN A 102 16.62 20.31 10.18
C ASN A 102 16.32 19.02 10.97
N ALA A 103 17.23 18.04 10.89
CA ALA A 103 16.98 16.70 11.42
C ALA A 103 16.85 16.68 12.97
N GLN A 104 17.33 17.72 13.63
CA GLN A 104 17.33 17.87 15.08
C GLN A 104 16.12 18.67 15.57
N ASP A 105 15.31 19.23 14.67
CA ASP A 105 14.11 19.97 15.05
C ASP A 105 13.10 19.03 15.70
N TYR A 106 12.51 19.50 16.80
CA TYR A 106 11.49 18.77 17.54
C TYR A 106 10.35 18.24 16.65
N THR A 107 9.93 19.04 15.67
CA THR A 107 8.86 18.71 14.73
C THR A 107 9.24 17.53 13.81
N VAL A 108 10.47 17.50 13.30
CA VAL A 108 11.00 16.42 12.46
C VAL A 108 11.15 15.14 13.28
N LEU A 109 11.75 15.26 14.46
CA LEU A 109 11.88 14.14 15.39
C LEU A 109 10.51 13.56 15.75
N LEU A 110 9.50 14.42 15.97
CA LEU A 110 8.14 13.97 16.27
C LEU A 110 7.47 13.27 15.08
N TYR A 111 7.60 13.81 13.88
CA TYR A 111 7.00 13.25 12.67
C TYR A 111 7.63 11.91 12.25
N ASN A 112 8.95 11.77 12.42
CA ASN A 112 9.68 10.54 12.12
C ASN A 112 9.47 9.43 13.15
N ARG A 113 8.77 9.71 14.27
CA ARG A 113 8.36 8.64 15.19
C ARG A 113 7.20 7.86 14.59
N ASP A 114 7.21 6.55 14.80
CA ASP A 114 6.11 5.65 14.41
C ASP A 114 4.87 5.77 15.31
N LEU A 115 4.76 6.83 16.11
CA LEU A 115 3.60 7.04 16.96
C LEU A 115 2.39 7.38 16.09
N TYR A 116 1.27 6.66 16.30
CA TYR A 116 0.02 6.79 15.54
C TYR A 116 0.05 6.25 14.09
N ARG A 117 1.13 5.56 13.70
CA ARG A 117 1.25 4.95 12.37
C ARG A 117 0.89 3.47 12.39
N ASN A 118 -0.03 3.06 11.52
CA ASN A 118 -0.54 1.70 11.46
C ASN A 118 -0.44 1.14 10.04
N TYR A 119 -0.79 1.95 9.05
CA TYR A 119 -0.63 1.68 7.63
C TYR A 119 0.64 2.28 7.03
N THR A 120 1.24 3.28 7.69
CA THR A 120 2.38 4.02 7.16
C THR A 120 3.65 3.80 7.97
N THR A 121 4.80 4.09 7.38
CA THR A 121 6.11 4.12 8.05
C THR A 121 6.98 5.17 7.38
N VAL A 122 7.71 5.96 8.17
CA VAL A 122 8.55 7.02 7.64
C VAL A 122 9.93 6.47 7.31
N SER A 123 10.41 6.71 6.10
CA SER A 123 11.80 6.50 5.72
C SER A 123 12.44 7.87 5.53
N SER A 124 13.35 8.24 6.43
CA SER A 124 14.02 9.54 6.39
C SER A 124 15.54 9.35 6.31
N GLU A 125 16.17 10.00 5.34
CA GLU A 125 17.63 10.05 5.23
C GLU A 125 18.13 11.45 5.60
N ILE A 126 19.27 11.50 6.29
CA ILE A 126 19.88 12.75 6.77
C ILE A 126 21.16 13.00 5.99
N ALA A 127 21.27 14.17 5.38
CA ALA A 127 22.48 14.69 4.75
C ALA A 127 22.73 16.11 5.27
N ASP A 128 23.95 16.39 5.72
CA ASP A 128 24.38 17.71 6.22
C ASP A 128 23.42 18.31 7.28
N SER A 129 23.04 17.48 8.26
CA SER A 129 22.08 17.84 9.34
C SER A 129 20.68 18.25 8.86
N LYS A 130 20.32 17.95 7.62
CA LYS A 130 19.01 18.17 7.04
C LYS A 130 18.42 16.87 6.51
N ILE A 131 17.09 16.83 6.40
CA ILE A 131 16.40 15.74 5.72
C ILE A 131 16.69 15.81 4.21
N ASP A 132 17.22 14.73 3.66
CA ASP A 132 17.37 14.53 2.22
C ASP A 132 16.01 14.19 1.62
N LEU A 133 15.30 15.20 1.11
CA LEU A 133 13.97 15.06 0.52
C LEU A 133 13.94 14.22 -0.76
N SER A 134 15.10 13.95 -1.38
CA SER A 134 15.18 13.10 -2.57
C SER A 134 15.12 11.61 -2.23
N LYS A 135 15.49 11.26 -0.99
CA LYS A 135 15.52 9.88 -0.49
C LYS A 135 14.52 9.61 0.62
N SER A 136 13.93 10.66 1.20
CA SER A 136 12.94 10.57 2.26
C SER A 136 11.52 10.46 1.71
N TYR A 137 10.73 9.54 2.26
CA TYR A 137 9.34 9.29 1.87
C TYR A 137 8.55 8.63 3.01
N VAL A 138 7.23 8.56 2.85
CA VAL A 138 6.37 7.75 3.69
C VAL A 138 5.98 6.51 2.91
N GLU A 139 6.41 5.35 3.39
CA GLU A 139 5.95 4.07 2.86
C GLU A 139 4.59 3.73 3.46
N PHE A 140 3.72 3.09 2.69
CA PHE A 140 2.51 2.50 3.25
C PHE A 140 2.32 1.06 2.82
N ARG A 141 1.69 0.28 3.69
CA ARG A 141 1.49 -1.17 3.50
C ARG A 141 0.02 -1.52 3.38
N LEU A 142 -0.27 -2.47 2.50
CA LEU A 142 -1.58 -3.09 2.38
C LEU A 142 -1.70 -4.20 3.43
N LYS A 143 -2.80 -4.24 4.18
CA LYS A 143 -3.00 -5.20 5.27
C LYS A 143 -3.63 -6.50 4.83
N SER A 144 -4.60 -6.46 3.92
CA SER A 144 -5.24 -7.68 3.42
C SER A 144 -4.38 -8.39 2.39
N ALA A 145 -4.39 -9.72 2.42
CA ALA A 145 -3.69 -10.52 1.41
C ALA A 145 -4.34 -10.35 0.03
N GLU A 146 -5.66 -10.15 0.00
CA GLU A 146 -6.43 -9.86 -1.20
C GLU A 146 -5.98 -8.57 -1.88
N ALA A 147 -5.79 -7.48 -1.12
CA ALA A 147 -5.28 -6.22 -1.68
C ALA A 147 -3.85 -6.37 -2.16
N ASN A 148 -3.00 -7.10 -1.43
CA ASN A 148 -1.63 -7.40 -1.86
C ASN A 148 -1.62 -8.17 -3.20
N THR A 149 -2.48 -9.17 -3.36
CA THR A 149 -2.64 -9.91 -4.63
C THR A 149 -3.06 -8.98 -5.76
N ILE A 150 -4.09 -8.16 -5.56
CA ILE A 150 -4.57 -7.21 -6.57
C ILE A 150 -3.47 -6.21 -6.95
N TYR A 151 -2.82 -5.61 -5.97
CA TYR A 151 -1.72 -4.67 -6.19
C TYR A 151 -0.56 -5.31 -6.95
N ASN A 152 -0.14 -6.52 -6.59
CA ASN A 152 0.96 -7.21 -7.28
C ASN A 152 0.63 -7.51 -8.75
N ILE A 153 -0.62 -7.89 -9.04
CA ILE A 153 -1.09 -8.10 -10.42
C ILE A 153 -1.01 -6.79 -11.21
N LEU A 154 -1.53 -5.69 -10.65
CA LEU A 154 -1.56 -4.37 -11.29
C LEU A 154 -0.16 -3.77 -11.46
N LYS A 155 0.70 -3.91 -10.45
CA LYS A 155 2.09 -3.47 -10.48
C LYS A 155 2.90 -4.16 -11.57
N ALA A 156 2.60 -5.43 -11.86
CA ALA A 156 3.18 -6.17 -12.97
C ALA A 156 2.64 -5.72 -14.36
N GLY A 157 1.79 -4.69 -14.43
CA GLY A 157 1.25 -4.13 -15.66
C GLY A 157 0.01 -4.86 -16.19
N ASN A 158 -0.56 -5.77 -15.42
CA ASN A 158 -1.77 -6.48 -15.84
C ASN A 158 -3.03 -5.62 -15.63
N ILE A 159 -4.08 -5.94 -16.38
CA ILE A 159 -5.41 -5.34 -16.24
C ILE A 159 -6.33 -6.34 -15.55
N ILE A 160 -7.13 -5.86 -14.59
CA ILE A 160 -8.18 -6.62 -13.93
C ILE A 160 -9.54 -6.03 -14.34
N GLU A 161 -10.33 -6.78 -15.08
CA GLU A 161 -11.70 -6.41 -15.41
C GLU A 161 -12.62 -6.63 -14.20
N LYS A 162 -13.59 -5.72 -13.99
CA LYS A 162 -14.55 -5.83 -12.87
C LYS A 162 -15.50 -7.02 -13.00
N THR A 163 -15.74 -7.49 -14.23
CA THR A 163 -16.73 -8.52 -14.53
C THR A 163 -16.16 -9.54 -15.51
N CYS A 164 -16.41 -10.82 -15.25
CA CYS A 164 -15.83 -11.90 -16.04
C CYS A 164 -16.76 -12.27 -17.18
N THR A 165 -16.22 -12.25 -18.39
CA THR A 165 -16.94 -12.67 -19.58
C THR A 165 -16.17 -13.81 -20.26
N ALA A 166 -16.88 -14.60 -21.07
CA ALA A 166 -16.29 -15.72 -21.79
C ALA A 166 -15.33 -15.27 -22.92
N THR A 167 -15.30 -13.98 -23.25
CA THR A 167 -14.51 -13.42 -24.36
C THR A 167 -13.24 -12.71 -23.89
N LEU A 168 -12.95 -12.69 -22.59
CA LEU A 168 -11.71 -12.12 -22.07
C LEU A 168 -10.51 -12.93 -22.55
N VAL A 169 -9.45 -12.23 -22.90
CA VAL A 169 -8.18 -12.80 -23.35
C VAL A 169 -7.03 -12.04 -22.70
N SER A 170 -6.00 -12.78 -22.27
CA SER A 170 -4.74 -12.24 -21.73
C SER A 170 -4.92 -11.20 -20.62
N LYS A 171 -5.93 -11.38 -19.77
CA LYS A 171 -6.34 -10.41 -18.74
C LYS A 171 -6.79 -11.12 -17.47
N TYR A 172 -6.73 -10.39 -16.36
CA TYR A 172 -7.38 -10.80 -15.14
C TYR A 172 -8.82 -10.30 -15.08
N CYS A 173 -9.62 -10.93 -14.24
CA CYS A 173 -10.96 -10.50 -13.95
C CYS A 173 -11.37 -10.87 -12.52
N ASN A 174 -12.05 -9.95 -11.85
CA ASN A 174 -12.75 -10.20 -10.61
C ASN A 174 -14.00 -11.09 -10.81
N ASN A 175 -13.93 -12.36 -10.39
CA ASN A 175 -15.04 -13.30 -10.54
C ASN A 175 -16.05 -13.16 -9.40
N ASP A 176 -15.57 -13.07 -8.17
CA ASP A 176 -16.40 -12.80 -6.99
C ASP A 176 -15.57 -12.11 -5.89
N LYS A 177 -16.13 -11.96 -4.68
CA LYS A 177 -15.44 -11.33 -3.54
C LYS A 177 -14.09 -11.97 -3.23
N ASN A 178 -14.00 -13.30 -3.30
CA ASN A 178 -12.87 -14.10 -2.86
C ASN A 178 -12.01 -14.63 -4.01
N SER A 179 -12.51 -14.62 -5.25
CA SER A 179 -11.82 -15.23 -6.39
C SER A 179 -11.53 -14.28 -7.54
N ILE A 180 -10.43 -14.54 -8.23
CA ILE A 180 -9.99 -13.82 -9.42
C ILE A 180 -9.62 -14.83 -10.50
N ARG A 181 -10.00 -14.56 -11.75
CA ARG A 181 -9.65 -15.39 -12.91
C ARG A 181 -8.58 -14.71 -13.73
N TRP A 182 -7.64 -15.49 -14.23
CA TRP A 182 -6.74 -15.08 -15.31
C TRP A 182 -7.12 -15.82 -16.58
N TYR A 183 -7.27 -15.11 -17.69
CA TYR A 183 -7.61 -15.66 -19.00
C TYR A 183 -6.39 -15.69 -19.91
N ASN A 184 -6.20 -16.81 -20.61
CA ASN A 184 -5.18 -16.91 -21.65
C ASN A 184 -5.68 -16.41 -23.01
N ALA A 185 -4.83 -16.53 -24.03
CA ALA A 185 -5.13 -16.08 -25.39
C ALA A 185 -6.33 -16.82 -26.04
N SER A 186 -6.65 -18.02 -25.56
CA SER A 186 -7.78 -18.83 -26.03
C SER A 186 -9.02 -18.70 -25.15
N SER A 187 -9.07 -17.70 -24.27
CA SER A 187 -10.14 -17.48 -23.28
C SER A 187 -10.37 -18.63 -22.29
N ASN A 188 -9.41 -19.56 -22.18
CA ASN A 188 -9.37 -20.50 -21.07
C ASN A 188 -8.86 -19.76 -19.83
N TRP A 189 -9.38 -20.11 -18.66
CA TRP A 189 -9.07 -19.40 -17.43
C TRP A 189 -8.54 -20.28 -16.29
N ILE A 190 -7.72 -19.66 -15.45
CA ILE A 190 -7.30 -20.16 -14.15
C ILE A 190 -7.96 -19.29 -13.08
N GLU A 191 -8.71 -19.89 -12.18
CA GLU A 191 -9.34 -19.24 -11.04
C GLU A 191 -8.50 -19.47 -9.78
N TYR A 192 -8.18 -18.36 -9.13
CA TYR A 192 -7.39 -18.29 -7.91
C TYR A 192 -8.25 -17.73 -6.78
N ASN A 193 -7.98 -18.17 -5.56
CA ASN A 193 -8.41 -17.45 -4.37
C ASN A 193 -7.54 -16.19 -4.21
N LYS A 194 -8.12 -15.01 -3.98
CA LYS A 194 -7.36 -13.75 -3.86
C LYS A 194 -6.45 -13.72 -2.64
N LYS A 195 -6.87 -14.35 -1.54
CA LYS A 195 -6.12 -14.40 -0.28
C LYS A 195 -4.92 -15.33 -0.41
N ASP A 196 -5.15 -16.50 -1.02
CA ASP A 196 -4.16 -17.59 -1.11
C ASP A 196 -3.65 -17.79 -2.55
N PHE A 197 -3.54 -16.72 -3.33
CA PHE A 197 -3.33 -16.71 -4.79
C PHE A 197 -2.53 -17.90 -5.37
N ASN A 198 -1.20 -17.87 -5.32
CA ASN A 198 -0.35 -18.97 -5.76
C ASN A 198 -0.07 -20.00 -4.64
N GLN A 199 -0.64 -19.82 -3.46
CA GLN A 199 -0.39 -20.65 -2.28
C GLN A 199 -1.48 -21.69 -2.01
N GLY A 200 -2.64 -21.53 -2.65
CA GLY A 200 -3.82 -22.36 -2.49
C GLY A 200 -4.05 -23.28 -3.68
N ASN A 201 -5.27 -23.84 -3.70
CA ASN A 201 -5.76 -24.64 -4.82
C ASN A 201 -6.32 -23.72 -5.90
N ILE A 202 -6.31 -24.20 -7.15
CA ILE A 202 -6.85 -23.49 -8.29
C ILE A 202 -7.89 -24.32 -9.02
N THR A 203 -8.77 -23.64 -9.76
CA THR A 203 -9.67 -24.28 -10.72
C THR A 203 -9.30 -23.82 -12.12
N ILE A 204 -9.26 -24.72 -13.09
CA ILE A 204 -8.96 -24.43 -14.48
C ILE A 204 -10.15 -24.78 -15.37
N SER A 205 -10.40 -23.96 -16.39
CA SER A 205 -11.54 -24.15 -17.30
C SER A 205 -11.39 -25.35 -18.22
N SER A 206 -10.15 -25.73 -18.54
CA SER A 206 -9.82 -26.74 -19.54
C SER A 206 -8.47 -27.38 -19.27
N GLU A 207 -8.34 -28.66 -19.59
CA GLU A 207 -7.10 -29.43 -19.47
C GLU A 207 -5.96 -28.88 -20.35
N SER A 208 -6.30 -28.16 -21.43
CA SER A 208 -5.33 -27.47 -22.28
C SER A 208 -4.46 -26.45 -21.52
N ILE A 209 -4.91 -25.93 -20.38
CA ILE A 209 -4.14 -25.02 -19.53
C ILE A 209 -2.89 -25.71 -18.99
N ILE A 210 -2.94 -27.02 -18.75
CA ILE A 210 -1.81 -27.79 -18.19
C ILE A 210 -0.59 -27.71 -19.10
N SER A 211 -0.81 -27.74 -20.42
CA SER A 211 0.26 -27.67 -21.42
C SER A 211 0.54 -26.25 -21.90
N SER A 212 -0.47 -25.37 -21.95
CA SER A 212 -0.30 -24.00 -22.47
C SER A 212 0.21 -22.99 -21.43
N GLU A 213 -0.03 -23.21 -20.14
CA GLU A 213 0.22 -22.22 -19.07
C GLU A 213 1.22 -22.72 -18.01
N ILE A 214 2.25 -23.42 -18.47
CA ILE A 214 3.25 -24.09 -17.61
C ILE A 214 3.86 -23.13 -16.58
N LEU A 215 4.17 -21.88 -16.98
CA LEU A 215 4.77 -20.90 -16.08
C LEU A 215 3.86 -20.56 -14.89
N LYS A 216 2.56 -20.33 -15.13
CA LYS A 216 1.60 -20.02 -14.07
C LYS A 216 1.36 -21.20 -13.14
N LEU A 217 1.37 -22.42 -13.68
CA LEU A 217 1.25 -23.62 -12.88
C LEU A 217 2.53 -23.89 -12.07
N ARG A 218 3.71 -23.50 -12.59
CA ARG A 218 5.00 -23.57 -11.88
C ARG A 218 5.08 -22.60 -10.70
N ASP A 219 4.33 -21.51 -10.69
CA ASP A 219 4.32 -20.58 -9.55
C ASP A 219 3.51 -21.09 -8.34
N LEU A 220 2.67 -22.11 -8.53
CA LEU A 220 1.85 -22.67 -7.44
C LEU A 220 2.69 -23.35 -6.36
N LYS A 221 2.17 -23.44 -5.14
CA LYS A 221 2.80 -24.24 -4.09
C LYS A 221 2.78 -25.75 -4.43
N VAL A 222 3.86 -26.46 -4.09
CA VAL A 222 3.88 -27.93 -4.17
C VAL A 222 2.79 -28.51 -3.26
N GLY A 223 2.02 -29.47 -3.78
CA GLY A 223 0.86 -30.06 -3.11
C GLY A 223 -0.47 -29.33 -3.39
N SER A 224 -0.47 -28.20 -4.10
CA SER A 224 -1.71 -27.54 -4.52
C SER A 224 -2.52 -28.44 -5.46
N TYR A 225 -3.83 -28.52 -5.21
CA TYR A 225 -4.77 -29.16 -6.12
C TYR A 225 -5.11 -28.25 -7.29
N ILE A 226 -5.19 -28.84 -8.47
CA ILE A 226 -5.63 -28.23 -9.72
C ILE A 226 -6.93 -28.92 -10.13
N PHE A 227 -8.06 -28.28 -9.86
CA PHE A 227 -9.37 -28.81 -10.23
C PHE A 227 -9.66 -28.47 -11.69
N ILE A 228 -9.93 -29.48 -12.53
CA ILE A 228 -10.39 -29.22 -13.89
C ILE A 228 -11.91 -29.14 -13.84
N LYS A 229 -12.47 -28.03 -14.32
CA LYS A 229 -13.92 -27.80 -14.31
C LYS A 229 -14.66 -29.01 -14.91
N ASP A 230 -15.63 -29.52 -14.16
CA ASP A 230 -16.50 -30.65 -14.53
C ASP A 230 -15.76 -31.98 -14.81
N LYS A 231 -14.52 -32.14 -14.32
CA LYS A 231 -13.68 -33.32 -14.59
C LYS A 231 -12.91 -33.78 -13.34
N THR A 232 -11.67 -34.25 -13.54
CA THR A 232 -10.76 -34.76 -12.52
C THR A 232 -10.01 -33.64 -11.81
N LYS A 233 -9.32 -34.01 -10.73
CA LYS A 233 -8.37 -33.13 -10.05
C LYS A 233 -6.95 -33.64 -10.24
N ASN A 234 -6.01 -32.73 -10.31
CA ASN A 234 -4.59 -33.05 -10.33
C ASN A 234 -3.91 -32.44 -9.09
N VAL A 235 -2.71 -32.89 -8.79
CA VAL A 235 -1.86 -32.34 -7.73
C VAL A 235 -0.54 -31.88 -8.33
N LYS A 236 -0.13 -30.66 -7.98
CA LYS A 236 1.20 -30.17 -8.31
C LYS A 236 2.26 -30.87 -7.47
N LEU A 237 3.28 -31.43 -8.12
CA LEU A 237 4.47 -31.98 -7.47
C LEU A 237 5.63 -31.00 -7.53
N ALA A 238 6.75 -31.36 -6.89
CA ALA A 238 8.02 -30.65 -7.10
C ALA A 238 8.46 -30.81 -8.56
N ASP A 239 9.01 -29.73 -9.14
CA ASP A 239 9.61 -29.79 -10.46
C ASP A 239 10.71 -30.86 -10.49
N ASP A 240 10.93 -31.48 -11.66
CA ASP A 240 11.97 -32.50 -11.79
C ASP A 240 13.38 -31.90 -11.72
N VAL A 241 14.40 -32.77 -11.74
CA VAL A 241 15.82 -32.35 -11.70
C VAL A 241 16.24 -31.46 -12.87
N SER A 242 15.44 -31.42 -13.95
CA SER A 242 15.65 -30.57 -15.12
C SER A 242 14.80 -29.28 -15.09
N GLY A 243 14.00 -29.07 -14.03
CA GLY A 243 13.12 -27.92 -13.87
C GLY A 243 11.78 -28.01 -14.61
N ASN A 244 11.36 -29.21 -15.04
CA ASN A 244 10.08 -29.38 -15.70
C ASN A 244 8.94 -29.52 -14.68
N LEU A 245 7.80 -28.91 -15.00
CA LEU A 245 6.58 -28.98 -14.20
C LEU A 245 6.09 -30.43 -14.09
N GLN A 246 5.85 -30.88 -12.86
CA GLN A 246 5.32 -32.21 -12.57
C GLN A 246 3.89 -32.10 -12.01
N ILE A 247 2.94 -32.78 -12.66
CA ILE A 247 1.52 -32.80 -12.27
C ILE A 247 1.06 -34.26 -12.24
N LEU A 248 0.53 -34.68 -11.08
CA LEU A 248 -0.03 -36.01 -10.89
C LEU A 248 -1.54 -35.97 -11.03
N LYS A 249 -2.10 -36.79 -11.91
CA LYS A 249 -3.54 -37.00 -12.02
C LYS A 249 -4.04 -37.80 -10.83
N VAL A 250 -5.08 -37.30 -10.16
CA VAL A 250 -5.72 -37.99 -9.03
C VAL A 250 -7.15 -38.35 -9.45
N ASN A 251 -7.39 -39.66 -9.56
CA ASN A 251 -8.71 -40.21 -9.85
C ASN A 251 -9.58 -40.21 -8.58
#